data_AF-A0A7R9HT11-F1
#
_entry.id   AF-A0A7R9HT11-F1
#
_cell.length_a   1.000
_cell.length_b   1.000
_cell.length_c   1.000
_cell.angle_alpha   90.00
_cell.angle_beta   90.00
_cell.angle_gamma   90.00
#
_symmetry.space_group_name_H-M   'P 1'
#
loop_
_entity.id
_entity.type
_entity.pdbx_description
1 polymer ?
#
loop_
_entity_poly.entity_id
_entity_poly.type
_entity_poly.pdbx_seq_one_letter_code
_entity_poly.pdbx_strand_id
1 'polypeptide(L)'
;MGNFCEVDCGDQVVVINSRDIALPGDEWRKRVYFHHTGYHGGATWTLAWELHDKDPTMVMWKAVYHHMKGNLKRRHTMQRLHIYPDSNVPKEIMENISNQIRQPRRVPVRLDTYSEEDVQQYPKVADWPKDYILR
;
A
#
# COMPACT_ATOMS: atom_id res chain seq x y z
N MET A 1 -23.68 26.30 1.58
CA MET A 1 -24.18 25.31 2.54
C MET A 1 -24.60 24.08 1.73
N GLY A 2 -23.67 23.15 1.51
CA GLY A 2 -23.77 22.17 0.42
C GLY A 2 -24.39 20.84 0.84
N ASN A 3 -25.45 20.46 0.14
CA ASN A 3 -26.21 19.21 0.16
C ASN A 3 -25.43 18.01 0.73
N PHE A 4 -25.89 17.51 1.88
CA PHE A 4 -25.54 16.18 2.34
C PHE A 4 -26.16 15.18 1.37
N CYS A 5 -25.34 14.44 0.63
CA CYS A 5 -25.80 13.27 -0.10
C CYS A 5 -26.35 12.27 0.92
N GLU A 6 -27.67 12.23 1.06
CA GLU A 6 -28.37 11.36 2.01
C GLU A 6 -28.38 9.91 1.53
N VAL A 7 -28.37 9.71 0.20
CA VAL A 7 -28.35 8.40 -0.47
C VAL A 7 -27.03 7.67 -0.20
N ASP A 8 -27.14 6.38 0.10
CA ASP A 8 -26.03 5.48 0.35
C ASP A 8 -25.68 4.71 -0.94
N CYS A 9 -24.59 5.11 -1.59
CA CYS A 9 -24.17 4.59 -2.89
C CYS A 9 -22.71 4.09 -2.90
N GLY A 10 -22.19 3.65 -1.76
CA GLY A 10 -20.82 3.15 -1.64
C GLY A 10 -20.68 1.64 -1.86
N ASP A 11 -19.65 1.23 -2.59
CA ASP A 11 -19.34 -0.18 -2.87
C ASP A 11 -18.45 -0.83 -1.79
N GLN A 12 -18.29 -2.16 -1.88
CA GLN A 12 -17.30 -2.92 -1.11
C GLN A 12 -15.96 -2.94 -1.84
N VAL A 13 -14.88 -2.74 -1.09
CA VAL A 13 -13.51 -2.75 -1.64
C VAL A 13 -12.68 -3.76 -0.88
N VAL A 14 -12.07 -4.69 -1.62
CA VAL A 14 -11.16 -5.70 -1.08
C VAL A 14 -9.74 -5.37 -1.53
N VAL A 15 -8.84 -5.22 -0.56
CA VAL A 15 -7.41 -5.02 -0.77
C VAL A 15 -6.68 -6.25 -0.26
N ILE A 16 -5.84 -6.84 -1.11
CA ILE A 16 -5.02 -8.02 -0.78
C ILE A 16 -3.53 -7.66 -0.80
N ASN A 17 -2.70 -8.51 -0.21
CA ASN A 17 -1.24 -8.31 -0.15
C ASN A 17 -0.83 -6.97 0.46
N SER A 18 -1.56 -6.51 1.48
CA SER A 18 -1.22 -5.26 2.16
C SER A 18 0.13 -5.32 2.86
N ARG A 19 0.67 -6.51 3.16
CA ARG A 19 2.04 -6.69 3.70
C ARG A 19 3.12 -6.16 2.75
N ASP A 20 2.93 -6.32 1.44
CA ASP A 20 3.94 -6.05 0.42
C ASP A 20 3.83 -4.64 -0.22
N ILE A 21 3.25 -3.70 0.50
CA ILE A 21 3.11 -2.32 0.03
C ILE A 21 4.46 -1.60 -0.01
N ALA A 22 4.60 -0.64 -0.93
CA ALA A 22 5.81 0.16 -1.08
C ALA A 22 5.52 1.66 -0.92
N LEU A 23 6.03 2.25 0.17
CA LEU A 23 6.07 3.70 0.35
C LEU A 23 7.26 4.31 -0.41
N PRO A 24 7.13 5.53 -0.95
CA PRO A 24 8.21 6.19 -1.66
C PRO A 24 9.34 6.65 -0.70
N GLY A 25 10.58 6.64 -1.17
CA GLY A 25 11.73 7.15 -0.41
C GLY A 25 11.90 6.52 0.98
N ASP A 26 12.25 7.35 1.97
CA ASP A 26 12.44 6.92 3.36
C ASP A 26 11.17 7.04 4.22
N GLU A 27 9.98 7.13 3.60
CA GLU A 27 8.71 7.31 4.32
C GLU A 27 8.48 6.24 5.39
N TRP A 28 8.98 5.01 5.17
CA TRP A 28 8.94 3.96 6.18
C TRP A 28 9.57 4.36 7.52
N ARG A 29 10.66 5.13 7.48
CA ARG A 29 11.41 5.58 8.67
C ARG A 29 11.02 6.98 9.13
N LYS A 30 10.48 7.81 8.23
CA LYS A 30 10.16 9.23 8.51
C LYS A 30 8.70 9.44 8.90
N ARG A 31 7.78 8.62 8.39
CA ARG A 31 6.34 8.80 8.64
C ARG A 31 5.96 8.32 10.02
N VAL A 32 5.37 9.22 10.80
CA VAL A 32 5.00 8.98 12.20
C VAL A 32 3.48 8.95 12.35
N TYR A 33 2.98 7.95 13.07
CA TYR A 33 1.59 7.83 13.47
C TYR A 33 1.43 8.18 14.95
N PHE A 34 0.74 9.28 15.22
CA PHE A 34 0.41 9.71 16.57
C PHE A 34 -0.84 9.00 17.11
N HIS A 35 -0.83 8.65 18.38
CA HIS A 35 -1.98 8.17 19.13
C HIS A 35 -1.91 8.66 20.58
N HIS A 36 -3.06 8.94 21.19
CA HIS A 36 -3.15 9.37 22.58
C HIS A 36 -4.26 8.60 23.30
N THR A 37 -3.96 8.05 24.48
CA THR A 37 -4.92 7.23 25.25
C THR A 37 -5.97 8.04 26.02
N GLY A 38 -5.70 9.33 26.27
CA GLY A 38 -6.55 10.23 27.06
C GLY A 38 -6.01 10.51 28.46
N TYR A 39 -5.09 9.68 28.96
CA TYR A 39 -4.40 9.89 30.24
C TYR A 39 -3.15 10.77 30.09
N HIS A 40 -2.71 11.40 31.19
CA HIS A 40 -1.47 12.18 31.21
C HIS A 40 -0.26 11.28 30.86
N GLY A 41 0.58 11.73 29.94
CA GLY A 41 1.71 10.93 29.42
C GLY A 41 1.32 9.81 28.44
N GLY A 42 0.05 9.71 28.03
CA GLY A 42 -0.46 8.66 27.14
C GLY A 42 -0.20 8.88 25.65
N ALA A 43 0.72 9.78 25.30
CA ALA A 43 1.07 10.11 23.92
C ALA A 43 2.07 9.09 23.36
N THR A 44 1.77 8.53 22.20
CA THR A 44 2.63 7.58 21.50
C THR A 44 2.82 7.99 20.05
N TRP A 45 4.04 7.81 19.56
CA TRP A 45 4.44 8.06 18.17
C TRP A 45 5.06 6.79 17.64
N THR A 46 4.45 6.20 16.62
CA THR A 46 4.89 4.94 16.03
C THR A 46 5.34 5.19 14.60
N LEU A 47 6.53 4.71 14.23
CA LEU A 47 7.01 4.81 12.86
C LEU A 47 6.19 3.92 11.93
N ALA A 48 6.15 4.25 10.64
CA ALA A 48 5.39 3.47 9.67
C ALA A 48 5.85 2.01 9.60
N TRP A 49 7.16 1.74 9.65
CA TRP A 49 7.69 0.38 9.65
C TRP A 49 7.27 -0.42 10.91
N GLU A 50 7.32 0.21 12.09
CA GLU A 50 6.92 -0.43 13.36
C GLU A 50 5.42 -0.72 13.40
N LEU A 51 4.62 0.21 12.86
CA LEU A 51 3.16 0.02 12.78
C LEU A 51 2.82 -1.13 11.84
N HIS A 52 3.53 -1.21 10.71
CA HIS A 52 3.31 -2.23 9.68
C HIS A 52 3.79 -3.62 10.10
N ASP A 53 4.86 -3.68 10.88
CA ASP A 53 5.34 -4.93 11.49
C ASP A 53 4.32 -5.51 12.48
N LYS A 54 3.70 -4.63 13.29
CA LYS A 54 2.65 -5.02 14.24
C LYS A 54 1.34 -5.41 13.55
N ASP A 55 0.90 -4.60 12.59
CA ASP A 55 -0.30 -4.86 11.80
C ASP A 55 -0.10 -4.38 10.36
N PRO A 56 0.11 -5.30 9.40
CA PRO A 56 0.38 -4.97 8.01
C PRO A 56 -0.82 -4.33 7.29
N THR A 57 -2.01 -4.35 7.88
CA THR A 57 -3.20 -3.73 7.29
C THR A 57 -3.35 -2.27 7.70
N MET A 58 -2.71 -1.86 8.79
CA MET A 58 -3.02 -0.61 9.49
C MET A 58 -2.55 0.64 8.74
N VAL A 59 -1.43 0.55 8.03
CA VAL A 59 -0.92 1.65 7.19
C VAL A 59 -1.94 2.00 6.11
N MET A 60 -2.44 0.98 5.40
CA MET A 60 -3.45 1.14 4.35
C MET A 60 -4.78 1.60 4.92
N TRP A 61 -5.24 1.00 6.02
CA TRP A 61 -6.47 1.38 6.71
C TRP A 61 -6.44 2.86 7.11
N LYS A 62 -5.36 3.31 7.76
CA LYS A 62 -5.21 4.71 8.18
C LYS A 62 -5.14 5.65 6.98
N ALA A 63 -4.48 5.26 5.90
CA ALA A 63 -4.43 6.06 4.68
C ALA A 63 -5.85 6.30 4.14
N VAL A 64 -6.66 5.24 3.96
CA VAL A 64 -8.04 5.38 3.48
C VAL A 64 -8.89 6.18 4.47
N TYR A 65 -8.76 5.92 5.78
CA TYR A 65 -9.51 6.62 6.82
C TYR A 65 -9.30 8.15 6.78
N HIS A 66 -8.06 8.60 6.61
CA HIS A 66 -7.71 10.02 6.59
C HIS A 66 -8.10 10.72 5.28
N HIS A 67 -8.21 9.99 4.16
CA HIS A 67 -8.63 10.58 2.88
C HIS A 67 -10.14 10.79 2.77
N MET A 68 -10.93 10.13 3.61
CA MET A 68 -12.37 10.37 3.62
C MET A 68 -12.76 11.63 4.38
N LYS A 69 -13.87 12.24 3.95
CA LYS A 69 -14.51 13.35 4.65
C LYS A 69 -14.84 12.95 6.09
N GLY A 70 -14.48 13.80 7.06
CA GLY A 70 -14.76 13.59 8.49
C GLY A 70 -16.23 13.78 8.85
N ASN A 71 -17.10 12.87 8.38
CA ASN A 71 -18.53 12.83 8.70
C ASN A 71 -18.88 11.57 9.51
N LEU A 72 -20.13 11.51 10.00
CA LEU A 72 -20.64 10.36 10.77
C LEU A 72 -20.68 9.06 9.93
N LYS A 73 -20.98 9.16 8.63
CA LYS A 73 -21.05 8.02 7.70
C LYS A 73 -19.70 7.33 7.49
N ARG A 74 -18.58 8.02 7.74
CA ARG A 74 -17.21 7.49 7.57
C ARG A 74 -17.01 6.14 8.25
N ARG A 75 -17.57 5.93 9.45
CA ARG A 75 -17.45 4.65 10.17
C ARG A 75 -18.16 3.51 9.43
N HIS A 76 -19.35 3.77 8.88
CA HIS A 76 -20.10 2.79 8.09
C HIS A 76 -19.41 2.51 6.76
N THR A 77 -18.87 3.52 6.10
CA THR A 77 -18.09 3.34 4.86
C THR A 77 -16.86 2.47 5.10
N MET A 78 -16.14 2.65 6.22
CA MET A 78 -14.98 1.79 6.56
C MET A 78 -15.34 0.32 6.79
N GLN A 79 -16.58 0.00 7.17
CA GLN A 79 -17.00 -1.39 7.32
C GLN A 79 -17.09 -2.13 5.98
N ARG A 80 -17.13 -1.40 4.85
CA ARG A 80 -17.11 -1.95 3.49
C ARG A 80 -15.70 -2.16 2.93
N LEU A 81 -14.68 -1.73 3.67
CA LEU A 81 -13.29 -1.90 3.29
C LEU A 81 -12.73 -3.16 3.97
N HIS A 82 -12.35 -4.13 3.16
CA HIS A 82 -11.72 -5.37 3.61
C HIS A 82 -10.25 -5.36 3.20
N ILE A 83 -9.34 -5.48 4.16
CA ILE A 83 -7.89 -5.46 3.91
C ILE A 83 -7.30 -6.77 4.43
N TYR A 84 -6.57 -7.47 3.56
CA TYR A 84 -5.90 -8.72 3.89
C TYR A 84 -4.37 -8.55 3.78
N PRO A 85 -3.60 -9.09 4.73
CA PRO A 85 -2.14 -9.02 4.71
C PRO A 85 -1.56 -9.78 3.52
N ASP A 86 -2.13 -10.95 3.24
CA ASP A 86 -1.68 -11.91 2.25
C ASP A 86 -2.76 -12.10 1.16
N SER A 87 -2.54 -13.07 0.27
CA SER A 87 -3.50 -13.44 -0.79
C SER A 87 -4.61 -14.39 -0.31
N ASN A 88 -4.62 -14.76 0.98
CA ASN A 88 -5.64 -15.62 1.55
C ASN A 88 -6.88 -14.82 1.93
N VAL A 89 -7.91 -14.88 1.09
CA VAL A 89 -9.20 -14.21 1.28
C VAL A 89 -10.28 -15.27 1.51
N PRO A 90 -11.24 -15.07 2.43
CA PRO A 90 -12.36 -15.97 2.63
C PRO A 90 -13.12 -16.26 1.33
N LYS A 91 -13.53 -17.53 1.14
CA LYS A 91 -14.22 -17.98 -0.08
C LYS A 91 -15.48 -17.17 -0.38
N GLU A 92 -16.27 -16.86 0.65
CA GLU A 92 -17.49 -16.07 0.54
C GLU A 92 -17.24 -14.68 -0.07
N ILE A 93 -16.11 -14.05 0.24
CA ILE A 93 -15.76 -12.75 -0.33
C ILE A 93 -15.26 -12.94 -1.75
N MET A 94 -14.40 -13.93 -1.98
CA MET A 94 -13.84 -14.23 -3.32
C MET A 94 -14.91 -14.53 -4.37
N GLU A 95 -15.97 -15.26 -3.99
CA GLU A 95 -17.09 -15.59 -4.89
C GLU A 95 -17.91 -14.36 -5.31
N ASN A 96 -17.92 -13.31 -4.47
CA ASN A 96 -18.67 -12.08 -4.71
C ASN A 96 -17.85 -10.96 -5.37
N ILE A 97 -16.59 -11.22 -5.75
CA ILE A 97 -15.75 -10.23 -6.43
C ILE A 97 -16.23 -10.06 -7.87
N SER A 98 -16.66 -8.85 -8.21
CA SER A 98 -17.14 -8.52 -9.55
C SER A 98 -16.02 -8.08 -10.50
N ASN A 99 -15.11 -7.23 -10.03
CA ASN A 99 -14.08 -6.59 -10.85
C ASN A 99 -12.76 -6.43 -10.10
N GLN A 100 -11.64 -6.48 -10.84
CA GLN A 100 -10.30 -6.18 -10.33
C GLN A 100 -9.80 -4.84 -10.90
N ILE A 101 -9.49 -3.90 -10.01
CA ILE A 101 -8.93 -2.60 -10.40
C ILE A 101 -7.47 -2.77 -10.84
N ARG A 102 -7.09 -2.14 -11.95
CA ARG A 102 -5.70 -2.12 -12.42
C ARG A 102 -4.80 -1.44 -11.40
N GLN A 103 -3.63 -2.01 -11.14
CA GLN A 103 -2.67 -1.40 -10.23
C GLN A 103 -2.22 -0.02 -10.76
N PRO A 104 -2.21 1.03 -9.92
CA PRO A 104 -1.86 2.38 -10.37
C PRO A 104 -0.38 2.53 -10.73
N ARG A 105 0.50 1.75 -10.09
CA ARG A 105 1.95 1.77 -10.31
C ARG A 105 2.37 0.45 -10.98
N ARG A 106 3.09 0.54 -12.10
CA ARG A 106 3.77 -0.62 -12.70
C ARG A 106 5.00 -0.96 -11.85
N VAL A 107 5.14 -2.22 -11.46
CA VAL A 107 6.32 -2.68 -10.72
C VAL A 107 7.49 -2.78 -11.71
N PRO A 108 8.63 -2.10 -11.45
CA PRO A 108 9.79 -2.21 -12.32
C PRO A 108 10.37 -3.63 -12.27
N VAL A 109 10.81 -4.10 -13.43
CA VAL A 109 11.46 -5.41 -13.59
C VAL A 109 12.90 -5.29 -13.10
N ARG A 110 13.34 -6.24 -12.29
CA ARG A 110 14.72 -6.29 -11.78
C ARG A 110 15.63 -6.95 -12.82
N LEU A 111 16.93 -6.65 -12.76
CA LEU A 111 17.89 -7.13 -13.77
C LEU A 111 17.95 -8.67 -13.88
N ASP A 112 17.78 -9.36 -12.76
CA ASP A 112 17.72 -10.83 -12.65
C ASP A 112 16.52 -11.47 -13.38
N THR A 113 15.47 -10.70 -13.63
CA THR A 113 14.24 -11.20 -14.26
C THR A 113 14.18 -11.00 -15.78
N TYR A 114 15.18 -10.36 -16.40
CA TYR A 114 15.23 -10.20 -17.85
C TYR A 114 15.68 -11.48 -18.56
N SER A 115 15.16 -11.74 -19.76
CA SER A 115 15.64 -12.82 -20.61
C SER A 115 17.01 -12.47 -21.20
N GLU A 116 17.84 -13.48 -21.50
CA GLU A 116 19.14 -13.26 -22.12
C GLU A 116 19.02 -12.58 -23.49
N GLU A 117 17.94 -12.86 -24.21
CA GLU A 117 17.61 -12.26 -25.51
C GLU A 117 17.37 -10.75 -25.38
N ASP A 118 16.54 -10.35 -24.41
CA ASP A 118 16.27 -8.94 -24.13
C ASP A 118 17.56 -8.20 -23.76
N VAL A 119 18.40 -8.81 -22.92
CA VAL A 119 19.66 -8.22 -22.48
C VAL A 119 20.62 -8.05 -23.66
N GLN A 120 20.72 -9.04 -24.56
CA GLN A 120 21.57 -8.96 -25.75
C GLN A 120 21.07 -7.94 -26.78
N GLN A 121 19.76 -7.69 -26.84
CA GLN A 121 19.17 -6.67 -27.70
C GLN A 121 19.60 -5.25 -27.29
N TYR A 122 19.86 -5.00 -26.01
CA TYR A 122 20.35 -3.71 -25.55
C TYR A 122 21.79 -3.46 -26.02
N PRO A 123 22.07 -2.38 -26.77
CA PRO A 123 23.40 -2.08 -27.24
C PRO A 123 24.32 -1.72 -26.07
N LYS A 124 25.56 -2.21 -26.12
CA LYS A 124 26.59 -1.79 -25.16
C LYS A 124 26.90 -0.31 -25.33
N VAL A 125 26.92 0.42 -24.23
CA VAL A 125 27.20 1.87 -24.21
C VAL A 125 28.69 2.17 -24.26
N ALA A 126 29.53 1.30 -23.70
CA ALA A 126 30.98 1.46 -23.66
C ALA A 126 31.69 0.11 -23.58
N ASP A 127 32.89 0.05 -24.16
CA ASP A 127 33.82 -1.07 -24.01
C ASP A 127 34.90 -0.71 -22.98
N TRP A 128 35.14 -1.61 -22.03
CA TRP A 128 36.18 -1.42 -21.02
C TRP A 128 37.55 -1.83 -21.56
N PRO A 129 38.65 -1.15 -21.16
CA PRO A 129 40.00 -1.60 -21.46
C PRO A 129 40.22 -3.02 -20.92
N LYS A 130 40.98 -3.84 -21.63
CA LYS A 130 41.24 -5.25 -21.23
C LYS A 130 41.95 -5.37 -19.88
N ASP A 131 42.72 -4.34 -19.51
CA ASP A 131 43.50 -4.30 -18.28
C ASP A 131 42.70 -3.70 -17.09
N TYR A 132 41.39 -3.45 -17.26
CA TYR A 132 40.54 -2.84 -16.25
C TYR A 132 40.15 -3.85 -15.16
N ILE A 133 40.70 -3.65 -13.96
CA ILE A 133 40.35 -4.43 -12.77
C ILE A 133 39.24 -3.67 -12.04
N LEU A 134 38.02 -4.24 -11.99
CA LEU A 134 37.00 -3.78 -11.04
C LEU A 134 37.52 -4.06 -9.63
N ARG A 135 37.80 -3.00 -8.87
CA ARG A 135 38.06 -3.09 -7.43
C ARG A 135 36.77 -3.00 -6.63
#